data_AF-A0A094P9S6-F1
#
_entry.id   AF-A0A094P9S6-F1
#
_cell.length_a   1.000
_cell.length_b   1.000
_cell.length_c   1.000
_cell.angle_alpha   90.00
_cell.angle_beta   90.00
_cell.angle_gamma   90.00
#
_symmetry.space_group_name_H-M   'P 1'
#
loop_
_entity.id
_entity.type
_entity.pdbx_description
1 polymer ?
#
loop_
_entity_poly.entity_id
_entity_poly.type
_entity_poly.pdbx_seq_one_letter_code
_entity_poly.pdbx_strand_id
1 'polypeptide(L)'
;MLWFALGVALAISVPPLFFTTTSFWEQALLFLLAFDIGAGWLSNLTESTRSFWKTRSRALQVSYIVIHLAVYPVVLWVLTDSVWVWGFLFMALLGKLGAFVVGMVTS
;
A
#
# COMPACT_ATOMS: atom_id res chain seq x y z
N MET A 1 5.82 -19.50 0.20
CA MET A 1 4.74 -19.70 -0.78
C MET A 1 3.38 -19.20 -0.28
N LEU A 2 3.02 -19.40 1.00
CA LEU A 2 1.76 -18.88 1.57
C LEU A 2 1.58 -17.34 1.44
N TRP A 3 2.66 -16.58 1.62
CA TRP A 3 2.64 -15.10 1.56
C TRP A 3 2.44 -14.53 0.15
N PHE A 4 2.95 -15.22 -0.87
CA PHE A 4 2.74 -14.86 -2.27
C PHE A 4 1.28 -15.11 -2.65
N ALA A 5 0.71 -16.22 -2.19
CA ALA A 5 -0.70 -16.53 -2.37
C ALA A 5 -1.63 -15.56 -1.64
N LEU A 6 -1.23 -14.99 -0.50
CA LEU A 6 -2.04 -13.98 0.21
C LEU A 6 -2.05 -12.61 -0.52
N GLY A 7 -0.88 -12.18 -1.01
CA GLY A 7 -0.78 -10.96 -1.82
C GLY A 7 -1.50 -11.08 -3.16
N VAL A 8 -1.41 -12.25 -3.79
CA VAL A 8 -2.14 -12.59 -5.01
C VAL A 8 -3.64 -12.77 -4.74
N ALA A 9 -4.06 -13.36 -3.62
CA ALA A 9 -5.47 -13.52 -3.26
C ALA A 9 -6.13 -12.17 -2.94
N LEU A 10 -5.42 -11.26 -2.28
CA LEU A 10 -5.89 -9.87 -2.12
C LEU A 10 -6.03 -9.20 -3.49
N ALA A 11 -5.03 -9.33 -4.37
CA ALA A 11 -5.10 -8.78 -5.73
C ALA A 11 -6.21 -9.39 -6.62
N ILE A 12 -6.51 -10.69 -6.45
CA ILE A 12 -7.52 -11.45 -7.21
C ILE A 12 -8.93 -11.34 -6.61
N SER A 13 -9.08 -10.89 -5.36
CA SER A 13 -10.40 -10.68 -4.73
C SER A 13 -10.95 -9.25 -4.89
N VAL A 14 -10.14 -8.30 -5.39
CA VAL A 14 -10.58 -6.95 -5.76
C VAL A 14 -11.35 -6.82 -7.09
N PRO A 15 -11.31 -7.74 -8.09
CA PRO A 15 -12.00 -7.57 -9.37
C PRO A 15 -13.48 -7.19 -9.26
N PRO A 16 -14.32 -7.78 -8.38
CA PRO A 16 -15.73 -7.39 -8.29
C PRO A 16 -15.96 -5.92 -7.89
N LEU A 17 -14.97 -5.27 -7.27
CA LEU A 17 -15.02 -3.86 -6.85
C LEU A 17 -14.50 -2.89 -7.92
N PHE A 18 -13.80 -3.37 -8.95
CA PHE A 18 -13.22 -2.54 -10.01
C PHE A 18 -14.10 -2.42 -11.26
N PHE A 19 -15.14 -3.26 -11.41
CA PHE A 19 -15.98 -3.32 -12.61
C PHE A 19 -17.16 -2.32 -12.62
N THR A 20 -16.90 -1.06 -12.27
CA THR A 20 -17.85 0.03 -12.52
C THR A 20 -17.15 1.17 -13.24
N THR A 21 -17.60 1.46 -14.48
CA THR A 21 -17.45 2.71 -15.26
C THR A 21 -16.08 3.35 -15.46
N THR A 22 -14.99 2.82 -14.91
CA THR A 22 -13.64 3.37 -15.01
C THR A 22 -12.94 2.93 -16.30
N SER A 23 -12.10 3.81 -16.83
CA SER A 23 -11.29 3.50 -18.01
C SER A 23 -10.30 2.38 -17.71
N PHE A 24 -9.87 1.65 -18.74
CA PHE A 24 -8.84 0.60 -18.59
C PHE A 24 -7.58 1.12 -17.86
N TRP A 25 -7.18 2.37 -18.13
CA TRP A 25 -6.01 2.97 -17.50
C TRP A 25 -6.19 3.22 -16.01
N GLU A 26 -7.37 3.67 -15.58
CA GLU A 26 -7.67 3.83 -14.14
C GLU A 26 -7.61 2.49 -13.41
N GLN A 27 -8.19 1.44 -14.01
CA GLN A 27 -8.14 0.09 -13.43
C GLN A 27 -6.70 -0.44 -13.36
N ALA A 28 -5.90 -0.25 -14.40
CA ALA A 28 -4.49 -0.64 -14.41
C ALA A 28 -3.69 0.12 -13.34
N LEU A 29 -3.93 1.43 -13.19
CA LEU A 29 -3.27 2.25 -12.18
C LEU A 29 -3.72 1.88 -10.76
N LEU A 30 -5.00 1.61 -10.53
CA LEU A 30 -5.51 1.11 -9.26
C LEU A 30 -4.89 -0.24 -8.88
N PHE A 31 -4.76 -1.14 -9.86
CA PHE A 31 -4.11 -2.42 -9.63
C PHE A 31 -2.63 -2.26 -9.27
N LEU A 32 -1.90 -1.42 -9.99
CA LEU A 32 -0.50 -1.09 -9.67
C LEU A 32 -0.36 -0.48 -8.28
N LEU A 33 -1.27 0.42 -7.92
CA LEU A 33 -1.29 1.03 -6.60
C LEU A 33 -1.58 0.01 -5.49
N ALA A 34 -2.57 -0.85 -5.70
CA ALA A 34 -2.89 -1.94 -4.77
C ALA A 34 -1.70 -2.91 -4.61
N PHE A 35 -1.03 -3.24 -5.72
CA PHE A 35 0.17 -4.06 -5.72
C PHE A 35 1.32 -3.40 -4.95
N ASP A 36 1.60 -2.11 -5.17
CA ASP A 36 2.63 -1.38 -4.42
C ASP A 36 2.31 -1.33 -2.92
N ILE A 37 1.06 -1.05 -2.55
CA ILE A 37 0.64 -1.02 -1.14
C ILE A 37 0.86 -2.39 -0.50
N GLY A 38 0.43 -3.47 -1.16
CA GLY A 38 0.60 -4.84 -0.69
C GLY A 38 2.07 -5.24 -0.59
N ALA A 39 2.86 -5.00 -1.64
CA ALA A 39 4.29 -5.28 -1.66
C ALA A 39 5.05 -4.48 -0.59
N GLY A 40 4.70 -3.22 -0.40
CA GLY A 40 5.24 -2.36 0.64
C GLY A 40 4.93 -2.89 2.04
N TRP A 41 3.68 -3.28 2.30
CA TRP A 41 3.28 -3.89 3.56
C TRP A 41 4.09 -5.16 3.86
N LEU A 42 4.15 -6.10 2.91
CA LEU A 42 4.95 -7.33 3.02
C LEU A 42 6.44 -7.03 3.25
N SER A 43 7.02 -6.09 2.50
CA SER A 43 8.44 -5.74 2.63
C SER A 43 8.76 -5.20 4.02
N ASN A 44 7.91 -4.36 4.60
CA ASN A 44 8.07 -3.79 5.94
C ASN A 44 7.96 -4.85 7.06
N LEU A 45 7.45 -6.04 6.76
CA LEU A 45 7.46 -7.19 7.67
C LEU A 45 8.79 -7.97 7.65
N THR A 46 9.67 -7.71 6.68
CA THR A 46 10.94 -8.42 6.55
C THR A 46 12.07 -7.75 7.34
N GLU A 47 12.97 -8.56 7.89
CA GLU A 47 14.11 -8.07 8.67
C GLU A 47 15.07 -7.22 7.85
N SER A 48 15.31 -7.61 6.59
CA SER A 48 16.20 -6.87 5.67
C SER A 48 15.74 -5.43 5.46
N THR A 49 14.44 -5.24 5.17
CA THR A 49 13.86 -3.89 4.98
C THR A 49 13.89 -3.08 6.27
N ARG A 50 13.57 -3.70 7.42
CA ARG A 50 13.62 -3.00 8.72
C ARG A 50 15.04 -2.55 9.07
N SER A 51 16.01 -3.44 8.94
CA SER A 51 17.43 -3.14 9.17
C SER A 51 17.90 -2.01 8.25
N PHE A 52 17.54 -2.05 6.96
CA PHE A 52 17.83 -0.97 6.01
C PHE A 52 17.30 0.38 6.51
N TRP A 53 16.03 0.46 6.90
CA TRP A 53 15.40 1.72 7.31
C TRP A 53 15.90 2.27 8.65
N LYS A 54 16.31 1.40 9.58
CA LYS A 54 16.96 1.81 10.84
C LYS A 54 18.27 2.55 10.65
N THR A 55 19.02 2.22 9.61
CA THR A 55 20.27 2.93 9.30
C THR A 55 20.04 4.29 8.62
N ARG A 56 18.79 4.64 8.27
CA ARG A 56 18.45 5.92 7.62
C ARG A 56 18.17 7.02 8.64
N SER A 57 18.36 8.26 8.21
CA SER A 57 18.06 9.42 9.04
C SER A 57 16.57 9.49 9.35
N ARG A 58 16.23 10.05 10.52
CA ARG A 58 14.82 10.30 10.89
C ARG A 58 14.08 11.12 9.84
N ALA A 59 14.76 12.08 9.21
CA ALA A 59 14.20 12.88 8.13
C ALA A 59 13.73 12.01 6.95
N LEU A 60 14.52 11.01 6.53
CA LEU A 60 14.12 10.10 5.46
C LEU A 60 12.96 9.19 5.87
N GLN A 61 12.97 8.68 7.10
CA GLN A 61 11.88 7.85 7.64
C GLN A 61 10.55 8.61 7.70
N VAL A 62 10.58 9.86 8.18
CA VAL A 62 9.40 10.73 8.23
C VAL A 62 8.94 11.10 6.82
N SER A 63 9.87 11.42 5.91
CA SER A 63 9.54 11.74 4.52
C SER A 63 8.85 10.58 3.83
N TYR A 64 9.28 9.33 4.09
CA TYR A 64 8.60 8.14 3.59
C TYR A 64 7.12 8.15 4.01
N ILE A 65 6.82 8.37 5.30
CA ILE A 65 5.43 8.39 5.80
C ILE A 65 4.64 9.55 5.19
N VAL A 66 5.20 10.77 5.22
CA VAL A 66 4.51 11.99 4.77
C VAL A 66 4.19 11.92 3.29
N ILE A 67 5.12 11.49 2.44
CA ILE A 67 4.91 11.39 0.98
C ILE A 67 3.78 10.39 0.70
N HIS A 68 3.77 9.23 1.37
CA HIS A 68 2.73 8.24 1.15
C HIS A 68 1.35 8.74 1.61
N LEU A 69 1.26 9.42 2.76
CA LEU A 69 -0.01 10.00 3.24
C LEU A 69 -0.47 11.23 2.45
N ALA A 70 0.43 11.95 1.78
CA ALA A 70 0.07 13.09 0.95
C ALA A 70 -0.33 12.67 -0.47
N VAL A 71 0.44 11.77 -1.09
CA VAL A 71 0.28 11.42 -2.50
C VAL A 71 -0.81 10.37 -2.70
N TYR A 72 -0.82 9.28 -1.90
CA TYR A 72 -1.68 8.14 -2.21
C TYR A 72 -3.16 8.45 -2.02
N PRO A 73 -3.60 9.20 -0.98
CA PRO A 73 -5.01 9.56 -0.84
C PRO A 73 -5.52 10.43 -1.99
N VAL A 74 -4.68 11.33 -2.50
CA VAL A 74 -5.00 12.17 -3.67
C VAL A 74 -5.10 11.30 -4.92
N VAL A 75 -4.15 10.38 -5.13
CA VAL A 75 -4.20 9.44 -6.26
C VAL A 75 -5.45 8.56 -6.18
N LEU A 76 -5.79 8.01 -5.00
CA LEU A 76 -7.01 7.24 -4.80
C LEU A 76 -8.27 8.06 -5.08
N TRP A 77 -8.30 9.32 -4.64
CA TRP A 77 -9.42 10.23 -4.91
C TRP A 77 -9.63 10.48 -6.41
N VAL A 78 -8.54 10.55 -7.18
CA VAL A 78 -8.60 10.75 -8.64
C VAL A 78 -8.96 9.47 -9.38
N LEU A 79 -8.51 8.30 -8.91
CA LEU A 79 -8.64 7.04 -9.64
C LEU A 79 -9.95 6.29 -9.38
N THR A 80 -10.68 6.59 -8.30
CA THR A 80 -11.92 5.88 -8.00
C THR A 80 -12.93 6.73 -7.23
N ASP A 81 -14.18 6.71 -7.71
CA ASP A 81 -15.33 7.26 -6.99
C ASP A 81 -15.95 6.25 -6.00
N SER A 82 -15.48 4.99 -6.02
CA SER A 82 -15.99 3.94 -5.14
C SER A 82 -15.46 4.13 -3.73
N VAL A 83 -16.33 4.59 -2.82
CA VAL A 83 -16.01 4.74 -1.39
C VAL A 83 -15.44 3.45 -0.77
N TRP A 84 -15.89 2.29 -1.26
CA TRP A 84 -15.42 0.99 -0.79
C TRP A 84 -14.00 0.68 -1.25
N VAL A 85 -13.69 0.89 -2.54
CA VAL A 85 -12.32 0.70 -3.07
C VAL A 85 -11.37 1.69 -2.42
N TRP A 86 -11.78 2.96 -2.36
CA TRP A 86 -11.01 4.02 -1.72
C TRP A 86 -10.72 3.66 -0.26
N GLY A 87 -11.75 3.32 0.52
CA GLY A 87 -11.62 2.98 1.93
C GLY A 87 -10.75 1.76 2.17
N PHE A 88 -10.92 0.70 1.36
CA PHE A 88 -10.09 -0.49 1.45
C PHE A 88 -8.61 -0.20 1.19
N LEU A 89 -8.29 0.49 0.08
CA LEU A 89 -6.91 0.81 -0.28
C LEU A 89 -6.27 1.82 0.69
N PHE A 90 -7.05 2.77 1.20
CA PHE A 90 -6.58 3.70 2.22
C PHE A 90 -6.27 2.99 3.54
N MET A 91 -7.13 2.06 3.98
CA MET A 91 -6.85 1.24 5.17
C MET A 91 -5.63 0.33 4.96
N ALA A 92 -5.46 -0.25 3.77
CA ALA A 92 -4.28 -1.02 3.44
C ALA A 92 -2.99 -0.17 3.46
N LEU A 93 -3.06 1.09 3.00
CA LEU A 93 -1.98 2.05 3.10
C LEU A 93 -1.63 2.36 4.56
N LEU A 94 -2.62 2.60 5.42
CA LEU A 94 -2.39 2.78 6.85
C LEU A 94 -1.74 1.53 7.47
N GLY A 95 -2.15 0.33 7.03
CA GLY A 95 -1.50 -0.94 7.40
C GLY A 95 -0.03 -1.00 6.97
N LYS A 96 0.29 -0.63 5.72
CA LYS A 96 1.67 -0.53 5.19
C LYS A 96 2.54 0.38 6.06
N LEU A 97 2.02 1.56 6.42
CA LEU A 97 2.73 2.53 7.26
C LEU A 97 2.81 2.10 8.73
N GLY A 98 1.77 1.46 9.25
CA GLY A 98 1.78 0.86 10.59
C GLY A 98 2.86 -0.22 10.70
N ALA A 99 2.95 -1.12 9.72
CA ALA A 99 4.00 -2.14 9.66
C ALA A 99 5.41 -1.53 9.60
N PHE A 100 5.57 -0.43 8.85
CA PHE A 100 6.81 0.34 8.84
C PHE A 100 7.16 0.88 10.22
N VAL A 101 6.24 1.62 10.87
CA VAL A 101 6.47 2.23 12.18
C VAL A 101 6.74 1.19 13.26
N VAL A 102 5.96 0.11 13.30
CA VAL A 102 6.17 -0.99 14.26
C VAL A 102 7.56 -1.61 14.04
N GLY A 103 7.93 -1.90 12.79
CA GLY A 103 9.25 -2.43 12.45
C GLY A 103 10.41 -1.53 12.88
N MET A 104 10.18 -0.22 12.98
CA MET A 104 11.16 0.75 13.46
C MET A 104 11.31 0.78 14.98
N VAL A 105 10.31 0.33 15.75
CA VAL A 105 10.27 0.41 17.22
C VAL A 105 10.57 -0.92 17.90
N THR A 106 10.14 -2.06 17.32
CA THR A 106 10.11 -3.35 18.04
C THR A 106 11.32 -4.27 17.77
N SER A 107 12.45 -3.75 17.29
CA SER A 107 13.61 -4.59 16.96
C SER A 107 14.94 -3.90 17.22
#